data_AF-A0A0B2UTU8-F1
#
_entry.id   AF-A0A0B2UTU8-F1
#
_cell.length_a   1.000
_cell.length_b   1.000
_cell.length_c   1.000
_cell.angle_alpha   90.00
_cell.angle_beta   90.00
_cell.angle_gamma   90.00
#
_symmetry.space_group_name_H-M   'P 1'
#
loop_
_entity.id
_entity.type
_entity.pdbx_description
1 polymer ?
#
loop_
_entity_poly.entity_id
_entity_poly.type
_entity_poly.pdbx_seq_one_letter_code
_entity_poly.pdbx_strand_id
1 'polypeptide(L)' 'MEMIEMSNFDGQIRIERMQMRIVPIKMGVPRPGDVACVYCDPSLAAEKLGWKCQYGLEEMCADLWNWQTKNPNGFN' A
#
# COMPACT_ATOMS: atom_id res chain seq x y z
N MET A 1 7.77 9.52 -12.70
CA MET A 1 8.02 8.65 -11.54
C MET A 1 6.95 9.00 -10.55
N GLU A 2 5.88 8.23 -10.51
CA GLU A 2 4.77 8.56 -9.61
C GLU A 2 5.26 8.35 -8.18
N MET A 3 5.25 9.43 -7.42
CA MET A 3 5.43 9.37 -5.98
C MET A 3 4.33 8.46 -5.45
N ILE A 4 4.71 7.36 -4.80
CA ILE A 4 3.75 6.44 -4.20
C ILE A 4 3.25 7.12 -2.93
N GLU A 5 2.37 8.09 -3.09
CA GLU A 5 1.54 8.59 -2.01
C GLU A 5 0.37 7.63 -1.87
N MET A 6 0.27 7.00 -0.71
CA MET A 6 -0.86 6.17 -0.35
C MET A 6 -1.60 6.88 0.77
N SER A 7 -2.75 7.47 0.46
CA SER A 7 -3.69 7.78 1.53
C SER A 7 -4.25 6.47 2.10
N ASN A 8 -4.69 6.50 3.34
CA ASN A 8 -5.33 5.34 3.97
C ASN A 8 -6.55 4.82 3.18
N PHE A 9 -7.16 5.65 2.33
CA PHE A 9 -8.31 5.28 1.51
C PHE A 9 -7.92 4.66 0.17
N ASP A 10 -6.79 5.06 -0.43
CA ASP A 10 -6.37 4.56 -1.75
C ASP A 10 -6.03 3.06 -1.73
N GLY A 11 -5.37 2.61 -0.66
CA GLY A 11 -5.09 1.18 -0.48
C GLY A 11 -6.37 0.35 -0.32
N GLN A 12 -7.35 0.89 0.41
CA GLN A 12 -8.61 0.20 0.71
C GLN A 12 -9.47 0.02 -0.54
N ILE A 13 -9.67 1.09 -1.33
CA ILE A 13 -10.44 1.05 -2.58
C ILE A 13 -9.85 0.02 -3.56
N ARG A 14 -8.53 -0.13 -3.58
CA ARG A 14 -7.85 -1.08 -4.47
C ARG A 14 -8.06 -2.53 -4.03
N ILE A 15 -8.04 -2.81 -2.73
CA ILE A 15 -8.37 -4.13 -2.19
C ILE A 15 -9.85 -4.48 -2.43
N GLU A 16 -10.76 -3.52 -2.25
CA GLU A 16 -12.20 -3.72 -2.52
C GLU A 16 -12.47 -4.09 -3.99
N ARG A 17 -11.78 -3.41 -4.92
CA ARG A 17 -11.83 -3.74 -6.35
C ARG A 17 -11.37 -5.18 -6.62
N MET A 18 -10.34 -5.66 -5.92
CA MET A 18 -9.85 -7.04 -6.08
C MET A 18 -10.80 -8.08 -5.52
N GLN A 19 -11.48 -7.77 -4.42
CA GLN A 19 -12.41 -8.69 -3.77
C GLN A 19 -13.83 -8.66 -4.36
N MET A 20 -14.15 -7.66 -5.18
CA MET A 20 -15.54 -7.35 -5.59
C MET A 20 -16.49 -7.26 -4.39
N ARG A 21 -15.97 -6.77 -3.25
CA ARG A 21 -16.66 -6.66 -1.97
C ARG A 21 -16.29 -5.35 -1.30
N ILE A 22 -17.27 -4.78 -0.60
CA ILE A 22 -17.07 -3.57 0.20
C ILE A 22 -16.47 -4.00 1.54
N VAL A 23 -15.39 -3.33 1.96
CA VAL A 23 -14.82 -3.53 3.29
C VAL A 23 -15.37 -2.43 4.19
N PRO A 24 -16.13 -2.77 5.24
CA PRO A 24 -16.75 -1.76 6.09
C PRO A 24 -15.68 -0.96 6.85
N ILE A 25 -15.73 0.37 6.70
CA ILE A 25 -14.81 1.31 7.36
C ILE A 25 -15.56 2.04 8.47
N LYS A 26 -14.87 2.27 9.58
CA LYS A 26 -15.30 3.21 10.63
C LYS A 26 -14.21 4.25 10.85
N MET A 27 -14.57 5.52 10.67
CA MET A 27 -13.67 6.63 10.96
C MET A 27 -13.39 6.69 12.47
N GLY A 28 -12.12 6.57 12.82
CA GLY A 28 -11.62 6.72 14.19
C GLY A 28 -11.04 8.11 14.44
N VAL A 29 -10.58 8.34 15.66
CA VAL A 29 -9.77 9.52 15.99
C VAL A 29 -8.36 9.36 15.37
N PRO A 30 -7.68 10.45 14.98
CA PRO A 30 -6.29 10.39 14.58
C PRO A 30 -5.43 9.72 15.65
N ARG A 31 -4.52 8.85 15.24
CA ARG A 31 -3.61 8.21 16.20
C ARG A 31 -2.57 9.25 16.66
N PRO A 32 -2.34 9.41 17.97
CA PRO A 32 -1.31 10.32 18.46
C PRO A 32 0.05 9.97 17.85
N GLY A 33 0.69 10.94 17.21
CA GLY A 33 1.99 10.75 16.55
C GLY A 33 1.94 10.42 15.05
N ASP A 34 0.77 10.19 14.46
CA ASP A 34 0.64 10.06 13.00
C ASP A 34 0.88 11.42 12.32
N VAL A 35 1.72 11.43 11.27
CA VAL A 35 1.92 12.59 10.38
C VAL A 35 0.85 12.60 9.28
N ALA A 36 0.53 13.77 8.74
CA ALA A 36 -0.52 13.92 7.73
C ALA A 36 -0.20 13.21 6.40
N CYS A 37 1.04 13.32 5.93
CA CYS A 37 1.55 12.62 4.75
C CYS A 37 3.06 12.41 4.87
N VAL A 38 3.57 11.34 4.27
CA VAL A 38 5.00 11.06 4.15
C VAL A 38 5.26 10.33 2.85
N TYR A 39 6.25 10.80 2.09
CA TYR A 39 6.65 10.22 0.82
C TYR A 39 8.17 10.36 0.63
N CYS A 40 8.73 9.59 -0.31
CA CYS A 40 10.15 9.56 -0.60
C CYS A 40 10.43 10.15 -1.99
N ASP A 41 11.51 10.93 -2.12
CA ASP A 41 12.13 11.22 -3.42
C ASP A 41 13.21 10.16 -3.72
N PRO A 42 12.97 9.23 -4.64
CA PRO A 42 13.90 8.14 -4.95
C PRO A 42 14.99 8.54 -5.95
N SER A 43 15.10 9.81 -6.36
CA SER A 43 16.03 10.25 -7.42
C SER A 43 17.48 9.89 -7.11
N LEU A 44 17.89 10.02 -5.85
CA LEU A 44 19.27 9.70 -5.42
C LEU A 44 19.59 8.20 -5.54
N ALA A 45 18.63 7.33 -5.21
CA ALA A 45 18.80 5.88 -5.34
C ALA A 45 18.88 5.46 -6.81
N ALA A 46 18.07 6.09 -7.67
CA ALA A 46 18.13 5.88 -9.11
C ALA A 46 19.49 6.28 -9.72
N GLU A 47 20.04 7.42 -9.28
CA GLU A 47 21.32 7.92 -9.77
C GLU A 47 22.50 7.07 -9.28
N LYS A 48 22.56 6.79 -7.97
CA LYS A 48 23.74 6.17 -7.35
C LYS A 48 23.74 4.64 -7.41
N LEU A 49 22.56 4.03 -7.29
CA LEU A 49 22.43 2.57 -7.22
C LEU A 49 21.90 1.98 -8.54
N GLY A 50 21.49 2.83 -9.50
CA GLY A 50 20.79 2.36 -10.69
C GLY A 50 19.46 1.68 -10.38
N TRP A 51 18.93 1.86 -9.16
CA TRP A 51 17.79 1.13 -8.65
C TRP A 51 16.50 1.96 -8.74
N LYS A 52 15.40 1.32 -9.15
CA LYS A 52 14.07 1.94 -9.23
C LYS A 52 13.01 0.93 -8.79
N CYS A 53 11.94 1.41 -8.16
CA CYS A 53 10.75 0.61 -7.91
C CYS A 53 10.17 0.10 -9.23
N GLN A 54 9.93 -1.20 -9.33
CA GLN A 54 9.43 -1.86 -10.54
C GLN A 54 7.94 -2.17 -10.49
N TYR A 55 7.34 -2.14 -9.29
CA TYR A 55 5.95 -2.50 -9.05
C TYR A 55 5.18 -1.28 -8.55
N GLY A 56 3.95 -1.13 -9.04
CA GLY A 56 3.02 -0.11 -8.60
C GLY A 56 2.15 -0.61 -7.45
N LEU A 57 1.17 0.21 -7.07
CA LEU A 57 0.31 -0.13 -5.94
C LEU A 57 -0.68 -1.25 -6.26
N GLU A 58 -1.05 -1.46 -7.53
CA GLU A 58 -1.93 -2.55 -7.93
C GLU A 58 -1.26 -3.91 -7.72
N GLU A 59 0.00 -4.06 -8.16
CA GLU A 59 0.77 -5.27 -7.94
C GLU A 59 0.99 -5.53 -6.44
N MET A 60 1.32 -4.48 -5.68
CA MET A 60 1.47 -4.58 -4.22
C MET A 60 0.20 -5.08 -3.54
N CYS A 61 -0.97 -4.52 -3.88
CA CYS A 61 -2.25 -4.96 -3.31
C CYS A 61 -2.60 -6.40 -3.73
N ALA A 62 -2.28 -6.80 -4.97
CA ALA A 62 -2.56 -8.14 -5.48
C ALA A 62 -1.72 -9.20 -4.77
N ASP A 63 -0.42 -8.94 -4.60
CA ASP A 63 0.50 -9.84 -3.90
C ASP A 63 0.14 -9.96 -2.41
N LEU A 64 -0.18 -8.85 -1.75
CA LEU A 64 -0.67 -8.85 -0.37
C LEU A 64 -1.92 -9.71 -0.21
N TRP A 65 -2.91 -9.54 -1.11
CA TRP A 65 -4.15 -10.29 -1.05
C TRP A 65 -3.96 -11.78 -1.34
N ASN A 66 -3.13 -12.11 -2.33
CA ASN A 66 -2.77 -13.48 -2.66
C ASN A 66 -2.10 -14.18 -1.48
N TRP A 67 -1.18 -13.49 -0.79
CA TRP A 67 -0.55 -13.98 0.43
C TRP A 67 -1.59 -14.22 1.54
N GLN A 68 -2.42 -13.23 1.85
CA GLN A 68 -3.42 -13.31 2.93
C GLN A 68 -4.47 -14.40 2.67
N THR A 69 -4.89 -14.58 1.41
CA THR A 69 -5.87 -15.61 1.02
C THR A 69 -5.30 -17.02 1.20
N LYS A 70 -4.03 -17.23 0.91
CA LYS A 70 -3.35 -18.52 1.05
C LYS A 70 -2.94 -18.82 2.49
N ASN A 71 -2.71 -17.79 3.30
CA ASN A 71 -2.20 -17.90 4.65
C ASN A 71 -3.10 -17.11 5.63
N PRO A 72 -4.36 -17.55 5.84
CA PRO A 72 -5.32 -16.78 6.63
C PRO A 72 -4.87 -16.55 8.08
N ASN A 73 -4.04 -17.44 8.63
CA ASN A 73 -3.50 -17.36 9.98
C ASN A 73 -1.98 -17.06 10.00
N GLY A 74 -1.40 -16.62 8.87
CA GLY A 74 0.05 -16.43 8.74
C GLY A 74 0.83 -17.74 8.67
N PHE A 75 2.13 -17.67 8.98
CA PHE A 75 2.98 -18.84 9.13
C PHE A 75 2.83 -19.40 10.55
N ASN A 76 2.46 -20.68 10.67
CA ASN A 76 2.45 -21.42 11.93
C ASN A 76 3.87 -21.75 12.40
#